data_AF-A0A5C1QR57-F1
#
_entry.id   AF-A0A5C1QR57-F1
#
_cell.length_a   1.000
_cell.length_b   1.000
_cell.length_c   1.000
_cell.angle_alpha   90.00
_cell.angle_beta   90.00
_cell.angle_gamma   90.00
#
_symmetry.space_group_name_H-M   'P 1'
#
loop_
_entity.id
_entity.type
_entity.pdbx_description
1 polymer ?
#
loop_
_entity_poly.entity_id
_entity_poly.type
_entity_poly.pdbx_seq_one_letter_code
_entity_poly.pdbx_strand_id
1 'polypeptide(L)' 'MTRFESIRYIHLRAEECGYDQDLLDRVRKNLETLQEEDLDQLKRISETDFRNWCIKINKEQQ' A
#
# COMPACT_ATOMS: atom_id res chain seq x y z
N MET A 1 6.34 15.40 5.76
CA MET A 1 6.02 14.54 4.60
C MET A 1 4.54 14.73 4.31
N THR A 2 4.18 15.15 3.12
CA THR A 2 2.79 15.35 2.69
C THR A 2 2.08 14.00 2.47
N ARG A 3 0.74 14.01 2.39
CA ARG A 3 -0.05 12.84 2.02
C ARG A 3 0.44 12.19 0.73
N PHE A 4 0.72 13.00 -0.29
CA PHE A 4 1.21 12.52 -1.58
C PHE A 4 2.55 11.80 -1.46
N GLU A 5 3.48 12.33 -0.67
CA GLU A 5 4.77 11.69 -0.42
C GLU A 5 4.61 10.37 0.35
N SER A 6 3.68 10.29 1.30
CA SER A 6 3.39 9.06 2.05
C SER A 6 2.82 7.98 1.13
N ILE A 7 1.85 8.31 0.28
CA ILE A 7 1.28 7.39 -0.72
C ILE A 7 2.39 6.90 -1.66
N ARG A 8 3.19 7.83 -2.19
CA ARG A 8 4.29 7.49 -3.11
C ARG A 8 5.31 6.56 -2.46
N TYR A 9 5.68 6.81 -1.21
CA TYR A 9 6.61 5.96 -0.47
C TYR A 9 6.07 4.53 -0.31
N ILE A 10 4.80 4.39 0.08
CA ILE A 10 4.18 3.07 0.28
C ILE A 10 4.02 2.34 -1.07
N HIS A 11 3.64 3.06 -2.13
CA HIS A 11 3.56 2.51 -3.48
C HIS A 11 4.91 1.98 -3.97
N LEU A 12 5.98 2.76 -3.76
CA LEU A 12 7.33 2.33 -4.15
C LEU A 12 7.75 1.05 -3.41
N ARG A 13 7.43 0.93 -2.12
CA ARG A 13 7.66 -0.32 -1.36
C ARG A 13 6.91 -1.51 -1.96
N ALA A 14 5.70 -1.31 -2.48
CA ALA A 14 4.95 -2.35 -3.16
C ALA A 14 5.61 -2.73 -4.50
N GLU A 15 6.12 -1.76 -5.25
CA GLU A 15 6.88 -2.00 -6.49
C GLU A 15 8.15 -2.82 -6.23
N GLU A 16 8.89 -2.51 -5.16
CA GLU A 16 10.08 -3.26 -4.75
C GLU A 16 9.78 -4.71 -4.34
N CYS A 17 8.54 -5.01 -3.95
CA CYS A 17 8.11 -6.38 -3.65
C CYS A 17 7.89 -7.24 -4.91
N GLY A 18 7.93 -6.64 -6.11
CA GLY A 18 7.74 -7.34 -7.38
C GLY A 18 6.29 -7.74 -7.67
N TYR A 19 5.32 -6.96 -7.19
CA TYR A 19 3.90 -7.21 -7.45
C TYR A 19 3.49 -6.87 -8.89
N ASP A 20 2.50 -7.59 -9.39
CA ASP A 20 1.89 -7.31 -10.70
C ASP A 20 1.25 -5.91 -10.73
N GLN A 21 1.19 -5.34 -11.92
CA GLN A 21 0.67 -3.99 -12.12
C GLN A 21 -0.80 -3.83 -11.68
N ASP A 22 -1.62 -4.88 -11.82
CA ASP A 22 -2.99 -4.89 -11.33
C ASP A 22 -3.07 -4.71 -9.80
N LEU A 23 -2.18 -5.40 -9.06
CA LEU A 23 -2.11 -5.28 -7.61
C LEU A 23 -1.58 -3.90 -7.20
N LEU A 24 -0.57 -3.38 -7.89
CA LEU A 24 -0.03 -2.03 -7.63
C LEU A 24 -1.10 -0.95 -7.85
N ASP A 25 -1.89 -1.04 -8.92
CA ASP A 25 -3.00 -0.13 -9.17
C ASP A 25 -4.08 -0.21 -8.08
N ARG A 26 -4.40 -1.41 -7.58
CA ARG A 26 -5.32 -1.58 -6.45
C ARG A 26 -4.77 -0.99 -5.16
N VAL A 27 -3.49 -1.24 -4.86
CA VAL A 27 -2.79 -0.68 -3.71
C VAL A 27 -2.84 0.84 -3.79
N ARG A 28 -2.51 1.43 -4.94
CA ARG A 28 -2.58 2.88 -5.15
C ARG A 28 -3.97 3.45 -4.87
N LYS A 29 -5.01 2.85 -5.46
CA LYS A 29 -6.41 3.28 -5.24
C LYS A 29 -6.80 3.17 -3.77
N ASN A 30 -6.38 2.11 -3.08
CA ASN A 30 -6.66 1.93 -1.66
C ASN A 30 -5.96 3.01 -0.83
N LEU A 31 -4.66 3.27 -1.09
CA LEU A 31 -3.89 4.34 -0.44
C LEU A 31 -4.52 5.73 -0.60
N GLU A 32 -5.14 6.01 -1.74
CA GLU A 32 -5.88 7.27 -1.97
C GLU A 32 -7.12 7.42 -1.09
N THR A 33 -7.72 6.30 -0.65
CA THR A 33 -8.90 6.29 0.24
C THR A 33 -8.57 6.29 1.73
N LEU A 34 -7.36 5.87 2.10
CA LEU A 34 -6.94 5.75 3.51
C LEU A 34 -6.76 7.10 4.19
N GLN A 35 -6.94 7.18 5.51
CA GLN A 35 -6.64 8.41 6.25
C GLN A 35 -5.14 8.60 6.46
N GLU A 36 -4.73 9.79 6.90
CA GLU A 36 -3.32 10.09 7.14
C GLU A 36 -2.72 9.18 8.22
N GLU A 37 -3.50 8.86 9.26
CA GLU A 37 -3.10 7.94 10.33
C GLU A 37 -2.83 6.51 9.79
N ASP A 38 -3.68 6.01 8.89
CA ASP A 38 -3.51 4.69 8.27
C ASP A 38 -2.26 4.63 7.38
N LEU A 39 -2.01 5.69 6.61
CA LEU A 39 -0.79 5.82 5.81
C LEU A 39 0.44 5.84 6.72
N ASP A 40 0.36 6.50 7.87
CA ASP A 40 1.43 6.55 8.86
C ASP A 40 1.70 5.18 9.50
N GLN A 41 0.65 4.41 9.78
CA GLN A 41 0.76 3.02 10.26
C GLN A 41 1.41 2.12 9.20
N LEU A 42 0.96 2.17 7.94
CA LEU A 42 1.51 1.36 6.84
C LEU A 42 3.02 1.60 6.60
N LYS A 43 3.52 2.80 6.91
CA LYS A 43 4.95 3.09 6.86
C LYS A 43 5.76 2.40 7.96
N ARG A 44 5.14 2.09 9.10
CA ARG A 44 5.80 1.58 10.31
C ARG A 44 5.65 0.07 10.50
N ILE A 45 4.70 -0.58 9.82
CA ILE A 45 4.53 -2.03 9.90
C ILE A 45 5.71 -2.79 9.26
N SER A 46 5.88 -4.03 9.69
CA SER A 46 6.90 -4.93 9.16
C SER A 46 6.66 -5.23 7.67
N GLU A 47 7.70 -5.66 6.96
CA GLU A 47 7.55 -6.08 5.55
C GLU A 47 6.52 -7.22 5.42
N THR A 48 6.53 -8.19 6.34
CA THR A 48 5.57 -9.30 6.34
C THR A 48 4.13 -8.81 6.46
N ASP A 49 3.86 -7.88 7.39
CA ASP A 49 2.52 -7.31 7.58
C ASP A 49 2.10 -6.47 6.37
N PHE A 50 3.04 -5.74 5.78
CA PHE A 50 2.79 -4.97 4.56
C PHE A 50 2.42 -5.88 3.39
N ARG A 51 3.17 -6.98 3.18
CA ARG A 51 2.85 -7.99 2.16
C ARG A 51 1.47 -8.61 2.40
N ASN A 52 1.14 -8.93 3.65
CA ASN A 52 -0.18 -9.45 4.02
C ASN A 52 -1.29 -8.44 3.73
N TRP A 53 -1.07 -7.15 3.98
CA TRP A 53 -2.00 -6.08 3.65
C TRP A 53 -2.22 -5.96 2.14
N CYS A 54 -1.14 -5.97 1.34
CA CYS A 54 -1.25 -5.99 -0.13
C CYS A 54 -2.05 -7.21 -0.62
N ILE A 55 -1.81 -8.41 -0.07
CA ILE A 55 -2.56 -9.63 -0.43
C ILE A 55 -4.04 -9.53 -0.05
N LYS A 56 -4.38 -8.91 1.10
CA LYS A 56 -5.77 -8.67 1.51
C LYS A 56 -6.50 -7.77 0.51
N ILE A 57 -5.85 -6.69 0.07
CA ILE A 57 -6.40 -5.81 -0.98
C ILE A 57 -6.70 -6.59 -2.26
N ASN A 58 -5.85 -7.54 -2.64
CA ASN A 58 -6.08 -8.36 -3.81
C ASN A 58 -7.32 -9.27 -3.66
N LYS A 59 -7.55 -9.78 -2.45
CA LYS A 59 -8.62 -10.75 -2.15
C LYS A 59 -9.99 -10.12 -1.89
N GLU A 60 -10.08 -8.88 -1.41
CA GLU A 60 -11.36 -8.22 -1.12
C GLU A 60 -12.14 -7.77 -2.38
N GLN A 61 -11.57 -7.92 -3.59
CA GLN A 61 -12.21 -7.57 -4.86
C GLN A 61 -12.51 -8.77 -5.78
N GLN A 62 -12.56 -10.00 -5.24
CA GLN A 62 -13.12 -11.18 -5.91
C GLN A 62 -14.51 -11.50 -5.35
#